data_AF-P07585-F1
#
_entry.id   AF-P07585-F1
#
_cell.length_a   1.000
_cell.length_b   1.000
_cell.length_c   1.000
_cell.angle_alpha   90.00
_cell.angle_beta   90.00
_cell.angle_gamma   90.00
#
_symmetry.space_group_name_H-M   'P 1'
#
loop_
_entity.id
_entity.type
_entity.pdbx_description
1 polymer ?
#
loop_
_entity_poly.entity_id
_entity_poly.type
_entity_poly.pdbx_seq_one_letter_code
_entity_poly.pdbx_strand_id
1 'polypeptide(L)'
;MKATIILLLLAQVSWAGPFQQRGLFDFMLEDEASGIGPEVPDDRDFEPSLGPVCPFRCQCHLRVVQCSDLGLDKVPKDLPPDTTLLDLQNNKITEIKDGDFKNLKNLHALILVNNKISKVSPGAFTPLVKLERLYLSKNQLKELPEKMPKTLQELRAHENEITKVRKVTFNGLNQMIVIELGTNPLKSSGIENGAFQGMKKLSYIRIADTNITSIPQGLPPSLTELHLDGNKISRVDAASLKGLNNLAKLGLSFNSISAVDNGSLANTPHLRELHLDNNKLTRVPGGLAEHKYIQVVYLHNNNISVVGSSDFCPPGHNTKKASYSGVSLFSNPVQYWEIQPSTFRCVYVRSAIQLGNYK
;
A
#
# COMPACT_ATOMS: atom_id res chain seq x y z
N MET A 1 15.64 46.70 25.08
CA MET A 1 15.02 46.95 23.75
C MET A 1 15.56 45.90 22.80
N LYS A 2 14.65 45.23 22.06
CA LYS A 2 14.82 43.89 21.50
C LYS A 2 15.74 43.86 20.27
N ALA A 3 16.74 42.98 20.28
CA ALA A 3 17.43 42.49 19.09
C ALA A 3 16.81 41.14 18.70
N THR A 4 16.38 41.00 17.46
CA THR A 4 15.81 39.75 16.93
C THR A 4 16.56 39.41 15.65
N ILE A 5 17.46 38.44 15.75
CA ILE A 5 18.14 37.79 14.63
C ILE A 5 17.30 36.57 14.27
N ILE A 6 16.72 36.54 13.08
CA ILE A 6 16.01 35.38 12.53
C ILE A 6 16.97 34.68 11.56
N LEU A 7 17.39 33.48 11.96
CA LEU A 7 18.17 32.55 11.16
C LEU A 7 17.21 31.86 10.16
N LEU A 8 17.42 32.07 8.85
CA LEU A 8 16.80 31.24 7.81
C LEU A 8 17.54 29.90 7.72
N LEU A 9 16.90 28.84 8.20
CA LEU A 9 17.28 27.45 7.93
C LEU A 9 16.51 26.96 6.70
N LEU A 10 17.25 26.79 5.59
CA LEU A 10 16.85 26.06 4.40
C LEU A 10 16.69 24.57 4.76
N ALA A 11 15.46 24.14 5.02
CA ALA A 11 15.11 22.72 5.04
C ALA A 11 14.73 22.29 3.62
N GLN A 12 15.64 21.56 2.96
CA GLN A 12 15.29 20.80 1.76
C GLN A 12 14.36 19.66 2.17
N VAL A 13 13.05 19.87 1.99
CA VAL A 13 12.04 18.82 2.08
C VAL A 13 12.20 17.97 0.82
N SER A 14 12.65 16.73 0.99
CA SER A 14 12.67 15.70 -0.04
C SER A 14 11.24 15.31 -0.40
N TRP A 15 10.81 15.71 -1.61
CA TRP A 15 9.54 15.31 -2.21
C TRP A 15 9.58 13.83 -2.59
N ALA A 16 9.07 12.95 -1.74
CA ALA A 16 8.42 11.75 -2.24
C ALA A 16 7.07 12.21 -2.81
N GLY A 17 7.06 12.54 -4.11
CA GLY A 17 5.83 12.97 -4.78
C GLY A 17 4.74 11.90 -4.67
N PRO A 18 3.46 12.28 -4.65
CA PRO A 18 2.36 11.34 -4.70
C PRO A 18 2.49 10.46 -5.95
N PHE A 19 2.18 9.17 -5.83
CA PHE A 19 2.17 8.23 -6.95
C PHE A 19 1.35 8.81 -8.12
N GLN A 20 2.04 9.12 -9.22
CA GLN A 20 1.44 9.59 -10.46
C GLN A 20 1.27 8.36 -11.37
N GLN A 21 0.04 7.86 -11.51
CA GLN A 21 -0.23 6.77 -12.44
C GLN A 21 0.03 7.27 -13.87
N ARG A 22 1.12 6.78 -14.49
CA ARG A 22 1.42 7.02 -15.91
C ARG A 22 0.75 5.92 -16.75
N GLY A 23 -0.16 6.32 -17.65
CA GLY A 23 -0.64 5.54 -18.80
C GLY A 23 -1.89 4.68 -18.58
N LEU A 24 -3.01 5.09 -19.20
CA LEU A 24 -4.32 4.41 -19.21
C LEU A 24 -4.49 3.44 -20.42
N PHE A 25 -3.42 3.11 -21.15
CA PHE A 25 -3.51 2.46 -22.47
C PHE A 25 -2.85 1.07 -22.61
N ASP A 26 -2.52 0.39 -21.51
CA ASP A 26 -1.93 -0.97 -21.58
C ASP A 26 -2.96 -2.12 -21.50
N PHE A 27 -4.23 -1.84 -21.85
CA PHE A 27 -5.36 -2.79 -21.67
C PHE A 27 -6.06 -3.21 -22.97
N MET A 28 -5.42 -2.99 -24.12
CA MET A 28 -5.96 -3.41 -25.42
C MET A 28 -5.22 -4.65 -25.91
N LEU A 29 -5.90 -5.80 -25.90
CA LEU A 29 -5.86 -6.87 -26.91
C LEU A 29 -6.65 -8.08 -26.37
N GLU A 30 -7.37 -8.77 -27.26
CA GLU A 30 -8.08 -10.06 -27.08
C GLU A 30 -9.54 -9.98 -26.56
N ASP A 31 -10.52 -9.84 -27.47
CA ASP A 31 -11.21 -11.01 -28.07
C ASP A 31 -12.59 -10.69 -28.72
N GLU A 32 -12.77 -11.32 -29.87
CA GLU A 32 -13.83 -11.18 -30.87
C GLU A 32 -15.17 -11.78 -30.45
N ALA A 33 -16.28 -11.17 -30.88
CA ALA A 33 -17.64 -11.71 -30.71
C ALA A 33 -18.27 -12.07 -32.06
N SER A 34 -18.82 -13.28 -32.14
CA SER A 34 -19.72 -13.75 -33.22
C SER A 34 -21.02 -14.29 -32.62
N GLY A 35 -22.15 -14.07 -33.31
CA GLY A 35 -23.38 -14.85 -33.11
C GLY A 35 -24.71 -14.09 -32.97
N ILE A 36 -25.30 -13.69 -34.11
CA ILE A 36 -26.70 -13.89 -34.59
C ILE A 36 -27.71 -14.38 -33.53
N GLY A 37 -28.93 -13.87 -33.34
CA GLY A 37 -29.82 -12.89 -33.99
C GLY A 37 -31.16 -12.94 -33.20
N PRO A 38 -32.08 -11.95 -33.28
CA PRO A 38 -33.23 -11.92 -32.38
C PRO A 38 -34.50 -12.53 -33.00
N GLU A 39 -35.24 -13.29 -32.18
CA GLU A 39 -36.67 -13.53 -32.34
C GLU A 39 -37.44 -12.53 -31.46
N VAL A 40 -38.47 -11.91 -32.03
CA VAL A 40 -39.47 -11.06 -31.36
C VAL A 40 -40.76 -11.89 -31.31
N PRO A 41 -41.49 -11.93 -30.18
CA PRO A 41 -42.74 -11.16 -30.18
C PRO A 41 -43.25 -10.66 -28.82
N ASP A 42 -44.01 -9.57 -28.93
CA ASP A 42 -45.37 -9.39 -28.40
C ASP A 42 -45.59 -8.24 -27.40
N ASP A 43 -46.45 -7.32 -27.84
CA ASP A 43 -46.84 -6.04 -27.27
C ASP A 43 -47.62 -6.20 -25.97
N ARG A 44 -47.02 -5.81 -24.83
CA ARG A 44 -47.74 -5.46 -23.59
C ARG A 44 -47.01 -4.35 -22.85
N ASP A 45 -47.65 -3.18 -22.78
CA ASP A 45 -47.44 -2.10 -21.81
C ASP A 45 -45.98 -1.76 -21.44
N PHE A 46 -45.22 -1.21 -22.39
CA PHE A 46 -43.88 -0.69 -22.15
C PHE A 46 -43.93 0.73 -21.54
N GLU A 47 -43.64 0.84 -20.24
CA GLU A 47 -42.82 1.98 -19.79
C GLU A 47 -41.55 1.97 -20.65
N PRO A 48 -41.08 3.10 -21.22
CA PRO A 48 -39.88 3.08 -22.03
C PRO A 48 -38.72 2.75 -21.09
N SER A 49 -38.35 1.48 -21.00
CA SER A 49 -37.04 1.08 -20.53
C SER A 49 -36.07 1.64 -21.56
N LEU A 50 -35.66 2.90 -21.35
CA LEU A 50 -34.55 3.48 -22.08
C LEU A 50 -33.43 2.45 -22.00
N GLY A 51 -33.04 1.90 -23.15
CA GLY A 51 -31.90 1.00 -23.24
C GLY A 51 -30.67 1.65 -22.60
N PRO A 52 -29.60 0.89 -22.35
CA PRO A 52 -28.42 1.39 -21.65
C PRO A 52 -27.97 2.75 -22.19
N VAL A 53 -27.91 3.75 -21.32
CA VAL A 53 -27.62 5.14 -21.71
C VAL A 53 -26.21 5.46 -21.25
N CYS A 54 -25.39 5.97 -22.16
CA CYS A 54 -24.17 6.65 -21.74
C CYS A 54 -24.55 7.98 -21.06
N PRO A 55 -24.23 8.21 -19.78
CA PRO A 55 -24.70 9.40 -19.08
C PRO A 55 -24.22 10.68 -19.76
N PHE A 56 -24.99 11.76 -19.62
CA PHE A 56 -24.67 13.03 -20.25
C PHE A 56 -23.25 13.49 -19.89
N ARG A 57 -22.43 13.78 -20.92
CA ARG A 57 -21.00 14.14 -20.87
C ARG A 57 -20.02 13.00 -20.52
N CYS A 58 -20.50 11.81 -20.19
CA CYS A 58 -19.63 10.64 -20.12
C CYS A 58 -19.25 10.17 -21.53
N GLN A 59 -18.11 9.48 -21.62
CA GLN A 59 -17.66 8.80 -22.83
C GLN A 59 -17.75 7.30 -22.61
N CYS A 60 -18.58 6.62 -23.40
CA CYS A 60 -18.76 5.18 -23.30
C CYS A 60 -18.25 4.53 -24.59
N HIS A 61 -17.14 3.80 -24.50
CA HIS A 61 -16.49 3.18 -25.65
C HIS A 61 -15.87 1.84 -25.26
N LEU A 62 -16.10 0.79 -26.05
CA LEU A 62 -15.50 -0.55 -25.86
C LEU A 62 -15.56 -1.04 -24.39
N ARG A 63 -16.77 -1.06 -23.79
CA ARG A 63 -17.01 -1.50 -22.40
C ARG A 63 -16.35 -0.62 -21.32
N VAL A 64 -15.78 0.52 -21.68
CA VAL A 64 -15.27 1.52 -20.75
C VAL A 64 -16.28 2.66 -20.63
N VAL A 65 -16.67 3.01 -19.40
CA VAL A 65 -17.48 4.19 -19.09
C VAL A 65 -16.62 5.20 -18.37
N GLN A 66 -16.29 6.28 -19.05
CA GLN A 66 -15.46 7.38 -18.54
C GLN A 66 -16.35 8.59 -18.19
N CYS A 67 -16.51 8.85 -16.89
CA CYS A 67 -17.32 9.92 -16.30
C CYS A 67 -16.49 10.83 -15.38
N SER A 68 -15.17 10.90 -15.56
CA SER A 68 -14.26 11.77 -14.81
C SER A 68 -14.61 13.26 -14.93
N ASP A 69 -14.35 14.03 -13.87
CA ASP A 69 -14.33 15.52 -13.90
C ASP A 69 -15.68 16.19 -14.25
N LEU A 70 -16.80 15.46 -14.14
CA LEU A 70 -18.13 15.95 -14.52
C LEU A 70 -18.89 16.63 -13.36
N GLY A 71 -18.38 16.53 -12.14
CA GLY A 71 -19.02 17.07 -10.94
C GLY A 71 -20.32 16.36 -10.57
N LEU A 72 -20.47 15.08 -10.95
CA LEU A 72 -21.62 14.23 -10.61
C LEU A 72 -21.79 14.12 -9.10
N ASP A 73 -23.02 14.29 -8.61
CA ASP A 73 -23.35 14.20 -7.18
C ASP A 73 -23.64 12.76 -6.73
N LYS A 74 -23.92 11.85 -7.68
CA LYS A 74 -24.29 10.45 -7.45
C LYS A 74 -23.75 9.56 -8.58
N VAL A 75 -23.74 8.26 -8.34
CA VAL A 75 -23.46 7.26 -9.39
C VAL A 75 -24.55 7.35 -10.47
N PRO A 76 -24.20 7.50 -11.76
CA PRO A 76 -25.17 7.51 -12.85
C PRO A 76 -25.93 6.18 -12.91
N LYS A 77 -27.23 6.26 -13.18
CA LYS A 77 -28.08 5.08 -13.38
C LYS A 77 -28.03 4.61 -14.84
N ASP A 78 -28.47 3.37 -15.04
CA ASP A 78 -28.75 2.79 -16.36
C ASP A 78 -27.52 2.74 -17.30
N LEU A 79 -26.35 2.51 -16.70
CA LEU A 79 -25.09 2.26 -17.40
C LEU A 79 -25.14 0.96 -18.23
N PRO A 80 -24.36 0.86 -19.32
CA PRO A 80 -24.25 -0.35 -20.14
C PRO A 80 -23.88 -1.61 -19.31
N PRO A 81 -24.68 -2.69 -19.33
CA PRO A 81 -24.40 -3.91 -18.56
C PRO A 81 -23.10 -4.66 -18.92
N ASP A 82 -22.55 -4.37 -20.09
CA ASP A 82 -21.28 -4.90 -20.59
C ASP A 82 -20.05 -4.11 -20.10
N THR A 83 -20.25 -3.04 -19.33
CA THR A 83 -19.16 -2.21 -18.76
C THR A 83 -18.19 -3.06 -17.93
N THR A 84 -16.90 -2.99 -18.28
CA THR A 84 -15.78 -3.66 -17.59
C THR A 84 -14.95 -2.70 -16.74
N LEU A 85 -14.91 -1.42 -17.11
CA LEU A 85 -14.23 -0.36 -16.36
C LEU A 85 -15.18 0.84 -16.22
N LEU A 86 -15.44 1.24 -14.97
CA LEU A 86 -16.21 2.43 -14.64
C LEU A 86 -15.31 3.44 -13.93
N ASP A 87 -15.07 4.57 -14.58
CA ASP A 87 -14.28 5.66 -14.05
C ASP A 87 -15.17 6.85 -13.68
N LEU A 88 -15.27 7.10 -12.38
CA LEU A 88 -16.05 8.18 -11.77
C LEU A 88 -15.15 9.11 -10.94
N GLN A 89 -13.85 9.17 -11.24
CA GLN A 89 -12.92 10.00 -10.48
C GLN A 89 -13.23 11.50 -10.56
N ASN A 90 -12.78 12.26 -9.57
CA ASN A 90 -12.94 13.72 -9.50
C ASN A 90 -14.39 14.20 -9.68
N ASN A 91 -15.32 13.53 -9.01
CA ASN A 91 -16.73 13.93 -8.96
C ASN A 91 -17.09 14.41 -7.54
N LYS A 92 -18.39 14.63 -7.30
CA LYS A 92 -18.93 15.10 -6.01
C LYS A 92 -19.78 14.02 -5.33
N ILE A 93 -19.54 12.74 -5.63
CA ILE A 93 -20.32 11.62 -5.09
C ILE A 93 -20.13 11.57 -3.58
N THR A 94 -21.24 11.61 -2.82
CA THR A 94 -21.20 11.70 -1.35
C THR A 94 -21.45 10.39 -0.63
N GLU A 95 -22.15 9.46 -1.27
CA GLU A 95 -22.50 8.15 -0.73
C GLU A 95 -22.69 7.13 -1.83
N ILE A 96 -22.54 5.85 -1.47
CA ILE A 96 -22.83 4.70 -2.34
C ILE A 96 -24.00 3.92 -1.74
N LYS A 97 -25.09 3.82 -2.50
CA LYS A 97 -26.36 3.20 -2.09
C LYS A 97 -26.49 1.78 -2.60
N ASP A 98 -27.37 1.04 -1.94
CA ASP A 98 -27.84 -0.23 -2.46
C ASP A 98 -28.51 -0.01 -3.83
N GLY A 99 -28.02 -0.72 -4.84
CA GLY A 99 -28.54 -0.63 -6.21
C GLY A 99 -27.84 0.36 -7.13
N ASP A 100 -26.88 1.18 -6.65
CA ASP A 100 -26.12 2.11 -7.51
C ASP A 100 -25.35 1.37 -8.62
N PHE A 101 -24.89 0.16 -8.33
CA PHE A 101 -24.16 -0.70 -9.27
C PHE A 101 -24.97 -1.91 -9.73
N LYS A 102 -26.31 -1.80 -9.71
CA LYS A 102 -27.17 -2.87 -10.25
C LYS A 102 -26.80 -3.15 -11.72
N ASN A 103 -26.85 -4.41 -12.13
CA ASN A 103 -26.59 -4.91 -13.49
C ASN A 103 -25.14 -4.86 -14.00
N LEU A 104 -24.18 -4.26 -13.29
CA LEU A 104 -22.76 -4.20 -13.69
C LEU A 104 -21.99 -5.49 -13.35
N LYS A 105 -22.49 -6.64 -13.81
CA LYS A 105 -21.93 -7.97 -13.50
C LYS A 105 -20.56 -8.23 -14.16
N ASN A 106 -20.23 -7.49 -15.21
CA ASN A 106 -18.97 -7.60 -15.93
C ASN A 106 -17.90 -6.59 -15.47
N LEU A 107 -18.18 -5.79 -14.44
CA LEU A 107 -17.25 -4.78 -13.98
C LEU A 107 -16.05 -5.41 -13.28
N HIS A 108 -14.85 -5.15 -13.81
CA HIS A 108 -13.57 -5.59 -13.25
C HIS A 108 -12.88 -4.48 -12.44
N ALA A 109 -13.04 -3.22 -12.84
CA ALA A 109 -12.42 -2.09 -12.17
C ALA A 109 -13.43 -0.95 -11.93
N LEU A 110 -13.46 -0.45 -10.69
CA LEU A 110 -14.27 0.68 -10.27
C LEU A 110 -13.38 1.77 -9.66
N ILE A 111 -13.34 2.93 -10.31
CA ILE A 111 -12.53 4.08 -9.89
C ILE A 111 -13.47 5.16 -9.34
N LEU A 112 -13.38 5.41 -8.04
CA LEU A 112 -14.14 6.44 -7.31
C LEU A 112 -13.18 7.44 -6.63
N VAL A 113 -11.96 7.54 -7.14
CA VAL A 113 -10.89 8.37 -6.57
C VAL A 113 -11.29 9.84 -6.58
N ASN A 114 -10.95 10.57 -5.52
CA ASN A 114 -11.19 12.01 -5.43
C ASN A 114 -12.70 12.35 -5.54
N ASN A 115 -13.50 11.76 -4.66
CA ASN A 115 -14.90 12.07 -4.46
C ASN A 115 -15.12 12.56 -3.01
N LYS A 116 -16.38 12.67 -2.56
CA LYS A 116 -16.74 13.06 -1.20
C LYS A 116 -17.44 11.91 -0.46
N ILE A 117 -17.10 10.67 -0.80
CA ILE A 117 -17.81 9.49 -0.30
C ILE A 117 -17.55 9.37 1.20
N SER A 118 -18.59 9.55 1.99
CA SER A 118 -18.56 9.45 3.45
C SER A 118 -19.28 8.20 3.97
N LYS A 119 -20.12 7.58 3.15
CA LYS A 119 -20.93 6.41 3.50
C LYS A 119 -21.06 5.43 2.33
N VAL A 120 -20.94 4.14 2.63
CA VAL A 120 -21.21 3.04 1.70
C VAL A 120 -22.17 2.06 2.36
N SER A 121 -23.25 1.70 1.68
CA SER A 121 -24.26 0.77 2.22
C SER A 121 -23.70 -0.66 2.32
N PRO A 122 -24.02 -1.44 3.38
CA PRO A 122 -23.46 -2.78 3.59
C PRO A 122 -23.87 -3.78 2.48
N GLY A 123 -23.02 -3.94 1.46
CA GLY A 123 -23.31 -4.78 0.30
C GLY A 123 -23.61 -4.01 -0.99
N ALA A 124 -23.42 -2.69 -1.03
CA ALA A 124 -23.61 -1.91 -2.25
C ALA A 124 -22.76 -2.42 -3.44
N PHE A 125 -21.61 -3.04 -3.15
CA PHE A 125 -20.73 -3.65 -4.16
C PHE A 125 -21.04 -5.14 -4.43
N THR A 126 -21.96 -5.78 -3.71
CA THR A 126 -22.31 -7.20 -3.89
C THR A 126 -22.71 -7.59 -5.32
N PRO A 127 -23.41 -6.73 -6.11
CA PRO A 127 -23.72 -7.05 -7.52
C PRO A 127 -22.50 -7.20 -8.43
N LEU A 128 -21.35 -6.66 -8.04
CA LEU A 128 -20.12 -6.59 -8.85
C LEU A 128 -19.33 -7.91 -8.75
N VAL A 129 -19.91 -8.99 -9.27
CA VAL A 129 -19.42 -10.37 -9.09
C VAL A 129 -18.06 -10.66 -9.73
N LYS A 130 -17.57 -9.80 -10.63
CA LYS A 130 -16.24 -9.90 -11.28
C LYS A 130 -15.27 -8.80 -10.85
N LEU A 131 -15.59 -8.00 -9.85
CA LEU A 131 -14.76 -6.86 -9.46
C LEU A 131 -13.41 -7.31 -8.91
N GLU A 132 -12.34 -6.80 -9.48
CA GLU A 132 -10.95 -7.11 -9.12
C GLU A 132 -10.25 -5.89 -8.51
N ARG A 133 -10.57 -4.68 -8.97
CA ARG A 133 -9.94 -3.42 -8.52
C ARG A 133 -10.99 -2.44 -8.02
N LEU A 134 -10.84 -1.98 -6.78
CA LEU A 134 -11.70 -0.97 -6.16
C LEU A 134 -10.85 0.18 -5.62
N TYR A 135 -10.95 1.35 -6.25
CA TYR A 135 -10.21 2.54 -5.87
C TYR A 135 -11.13 3.57 -5.23
N LEU A 136 -10.96 3.76 -3.93
CA LEU A 136 -11.71 4.67 -3.06
C LEU A 136 -10.81 5.76 -2.45
N SER A 137 -9.58 5.92 -2.94
CA SER A 137 -8.64 6.92 -2.41
C SER A 137 -9.17 8.35 -2.55
N LYS A 138 -8.73 9.28 -1.70
CA LYS A 138 -9.18 10.69 -1.67
C LYS A 138 -10.70 10.79 -1.50
N ASN A 139 -11.21 10.23 -0.41
CA ASN A 139 -12.63 10.28 -0.02
C ASN A 139 -12.74 10.61 1.48
N GLN A 140 -13.93 10.49 2.06
CA GLN A 140 -14.24 10.82 3.47
C GLN A 140 -14.68 9.57 4.25
N LEU A 141 -14.19 8.39 3.87
CA LEU A 141 -14.59 7.13 4.47
C LEU A 141 -14.05 7.02 5.89
N LYS A 142 -14.93 6.76 6.86
CA LYS A 142 -14.55 6.55 8.27
C LYS A 142 -14.18 5.11 8.61
N GLU A 143 -14.66 4.17 7.79
CA GLU A 143 -14.38 2.74 7.84
C GLU A 143 -14.39 2.16 6.43
N LEU A 144 -13.77 0.99 6.28
CA LEU A 144 -13.78 0.25 5.01
C LEU A 144 -15.17 -0.35 4.73
N PRO A 145 -15.60 -0.45 3.46
CA PRO A 145 -16.90 -0.98 3.11
C PRO A 145 -17.03 -2.46 3.46
N GLU A 146 -18.15 -2.85 4.06
CA GLU A 146 -18.44 -4.25 4.38
C GLU A 146 -18.96 -5.02 3.14
N LYS A 147 -18.83 -6.36 3.18
CA LYS A 147 -19.34 -7.28 2.14
C LYS A 147 -18.85 -6.96 0.72
N MET A 148 -17.56 -6.67 0.59
CA MET A 148 -16.91 -6.49 -0.71
C MET A 148 -16.94 -7.79 -1.56
N PRO A 149 -16.87 -7.67 -2.89
CA PRO A 149 -16.80 -8.83 -3.79
C PRO A 149 -15.63 -9.76 -3.45
N LYS A 150 -15.89 -11.07 -3.42
CA LYS A 150 -14.87 -12.08 -3.11
C LYS A 150 -13.77 -12.22 -4.18
N THR A 151 -14.02 -11.66 -5.36
CA THR A 151 -13.09 -11.58 -6.50
C THR A 151 -12.07 -10.47 -6.35
N LEU A 152 -12.24 -9.57 -5.38
CA LEU A 152 -11.41 -8.37 -5.25
C LEU A 152 -9.94 -8.73 -5.00
N GLN A 153 -9.06 -8.17 -5.83
CA GLN A 153 -7.61 -8.39 -5.83
C GLN A 153 -6.85 -7.17 -5.29
N GLU A 154 -7.37 -5.97 -5.51
CA GLU A 154 -6.72 -4.72 -5.13
C GLU A 154 -7.73 -3.73 -4.56
N LEU A 155 -7.43 -3.24 -3.36
CA LEU A 155 -8.20 -2.21 -2.66
C LEU A 155 -7.30 -1.03 -2.32
N ARG A 156 -7.64 0.14 -2.85
CA ARG A 156 -6.97 1.40 -2.50
C ARG A 156 -7.94 2.33 -1.80
N ALA A 157 -7.63 2.72 -0.58
CA ALA A 157 -8.39 3.68 0.23
C ALA A 157 -7.45 4.69 0.89
N HIS A 158 -6.43 5.13 0.16
CA HIS A 158 -5.48 6.15 0.60
C HIS A 158 -6.17 7.50 0.80
N GLU A 159 -5.71 8.35 1.72
CA GLU A 159 -6.24 9.71 1.91
C GLU A 159 -7.76 9.70 2.18
N ASN A 160 -8.13 9.04 3.28
CA ASN A 160 -9.49 8.95 3.80
C ASN A 160 -9.50 9.29 5.29
N GLU A 161 -10.63 9.08 5.97
CA GLU A 161 -10.81 9.33 7.39
C GLU A 161 -10.90 8.01 8.20
N ILE A 162 -10.28 6.93 7.71
CA ILE A 162 -10.41 5.59 8.29
C ILE A 162 -9.77 5.56 9.67
N THR A 163 -10.59 5.22 10.67
CA THR A 163 -10.14 5.09 12.07
C THR A 163 -10.15 3.66 12.59
N LYS A 164 -10.84 2.76 11.88
CA LYS A 164 -11.00 1.35 12.27
C LYS A 164 -10.84 0.41 11.08
N VAL A 165 -10.12 -0.69 11.31
CA VAL A 165 -9.91 -1.80 10.38
C VAL A 165 -10.33 -3.07 11.09
N ARG A 166 -11.54 -3.55 10.76
CA ARG A 166 -12.13 -4.73 11.40
C ARG A 166 -11.77 -6.00 10.64
N LYS A 167 -11.58 -7.09 11.35
CA LYS A 167 -11.29 -8.42 10.78
C LYS A 167 -12.42 -8.90 9.87
N VAL A 168 -13.66 -8.64 10.27
CA VAL A 168 -14.85 -9.06 9.52
C VAL A 168 -14.91 -8.47 8.10
N THR A 169 -14.34 -7.28 7.90
CA THR A 169 -14.35 -6.58 6.60
C THR A 169 -13.61 -7.35 5.51
N PHE A 170 -12.57 -8.10 5.87
CA PHE A 170 -11.72 -8.85 4.92
C PHE A 170 -12.03 -10.35 4.86
N ASN A 171 -13.03 -10.81 5.61
CA ASN A 171 -13.39 -12.23 5.64
C ASN A 171 -13.82 -12.71 4.25
N GLY A 172 -13.13 -13.74 3.73
CA GLY A 172 -13.45 -14.36 2.46
C GLY A 172 -12.85 -13.69 1.21
N LEU A 173 -12.11 -12.58 1.36
CA LEU A 173 -11.39 -11.92 0.27
C LEU A 173 -10.09 -12.68 -0.07
N ASN A 174 -10.24 -13.95 -0.46
CA ASN A 174 -9.12 -14.85 -0.71
C ASN A 174 -8.33 -14.54 -1.99
N GLN A 175 -8.85 -13.65 -2.85
CA GLN A 175 -8.15 -13.18 -4.05
C GLN A 175 -7.37 -11.89 -3.83
N MET A 176 -7.49 -11.25 -2.65
CA MET A 176 -6.81 -9.99 -2.38
C MET A 176 -5.28 -10.16 -2.41
N ILE A 177 -4.61 -9.29 -3.15
CA ILE A 177 -3.16 -9.23 -3.35
C ILE A 177 -2.60 -7.92 -2.78
N VAL A 178 -3.29 -6.79 -3.01
CA VAL A 178 -2.79 -5.44 -2.72
C VAL A 178 -3.79 -4.67 -1.85
N ILE A 179 -3.31 -4.09 -0.74
CA ILE A 179 -4.08 -3.15 0.09
C ILE A 179 -3.26 -1.88 0.35
N GLU A 180 -3.85 -0.73 0.03
CA GLU A 180 -3.30 0.60 0.36
C GLU A 180 -4.26 1.36 1.28
N LEU A 181 -3.82 1.66 2.51
CA LEU A 181 -4.57 2.39 3.54
C LEU A 181 -3.83 3.63 4.06
N GLY A 182 -2.83 4.11 3.34
CA GLY A 182 -2.03 5.25 3.80
C GLY A 182 -2.82 6.56 3.91
N THR A 183 -2.25 7.57 4.57
CA THR A 183 -2.87 8.88 4.80
C THR A 183 -4.28 8.75 5.38
N ASN A 184 -4.39 8.00 6.46
CA ASN A 184 -5.63 7.85 7.23
C ASN A 184 -5.33 8.15 8.70
N PRO A 185 -6.29 8.67 9.48
CA PRO A 185 -6.14 8.91 10.92
C PRO A 185 -6.13 7.61 11.76
N LEU A 186 -5.74 6.50 11.16
CA LEU A 186 -5.72 5.16 11.75
C LEU A 186 -4.67 5.08 12.88
N LYS A 187 -5.08 4.58 14.04
CA LYS A 187 -4.20 4.30 15.19
C LYS A 187 -4.03 2.79 15.34
N SER A 188 -2.98 2.33 16.05
CA SER A 188 -2.78 0.90 16.33
C SER A 188 -4.01 0.25 16.99
N SER A 189 -4.67 0.97 17.92
CA SER A 189 -5.91 0.51 18.59
C SER A 189 -7.12 0.39 17.65
N GLY A 190 -7.05 0.96 16.45
CA GLY A 190 -8.08 0.88 15.42
C GLY A 190 -7.96 -0.36 14.54
N ILE A 191 -6.83 -1.09 14.61
CA ILE A 191 -6.60 -2.29 13.81
C ILE A 191 -6.85 -3.50 14.70
N GLU A 192 -7.88 -4.30 14.40
CA GLU A 192 -8.12 -5.54 15.13
C GLU A 192 -6.96 -6.53 14.94
N ASN A 193 -6.61 -7.28 15.98
CA ASN A 193 -5.56 -8.28 15.90
C ASN A 193 -5.89 -9.34 14.83
N GLY A 194 -4.97 -9.55 13.89
CA GLY A 194 -5.19 -10.45 12.77
C GLY A 194 -6.28 -9.98 11.80
N ALA A 195 -6.55 -8.67 11.71
CA ALA A 195 -7.53 -8.12 10.77
C ALA A 195 -7.27 -8.59 9.32
N PHE A 196 -6.00 -8.63 8.92
CA PHE A 196 -5.60 -9.02 7.56
C PHE A 196 -5.39 -10.54 7.38
N GLN A 197 -5.48 -11.33 8.45
CA GLN A 197 -5.11 -12.74 8.44
C GLN A 197 -5.97 -13.59 7.49
N GLY A 198 -7.21 -13.17 7.22
CA GLY A 198 -8.15 -13.89 6.36
C GLY A 198 -7.79 -13.90 4.88
N MET A 199 -6.91 -13.00 4.42
CA MET A 199 -6.57 -12.85 3.01
C MET A 199 -5.35 -13.69 2.66
N LYS A 200 -5.60 -14.93 2.22
CA LYS A 200 -4.57 -15.96 2.03
C LYS A 200 -3.58 -15.70 0.88
N LYS A 201 -3.92 -14.82 -0.07
CA LYS A 201 -3.07 -14.44 -1.21
C LYS A 201 -2.46 -13.04 -1.06
N LEU A 202 -2.68 -12.38 0.07
CA LEU A 202 -2.25 -11.00 0.25
C LEU A 202 -0.74 -10.93 0.21
N SER A 203 -0.22 -10.13 -0.72
CA SER A 203 1.20 -10.02 -1.02
C SER A 203 1.75 -8.66 -0.60
N TYR A 204 0.97 -7.60 -0.75
CA TYR A 204 1.37 -6.22 -0.53
C TYR A 204 0.40 -5.50 0.42
N ILE A 205 0.93 -4.94 1.50
CA ILE A 205 0.21 -3.99 2.35
C ILE A 205 1.02 -2.70 2.49
N ARG A 206 0.36 -1.56 2.28
CA ARG A 206 0.90 -0.25 2.65
C ARG A 206 -0.04 0.51 3.58
N ILE A 207 0.42 0.78 4.80
CA ILE A 207 -0.24 1.64 5.79
C ILE A 207 0.75 2.76 6.10
N ALA A 208 0.87 3.74 5.22
CA ALA A 208 1.82 4.83 5.33
C ALA A 208 1.17 6.13 5.84
N ASP A 209 1.92 7.04 6.45
CA ASP A 209 1.42 8.37 6.82
C ASP A 209 0.16 8.32 7.71
N THR A 210 0.15 7.42 8.71
CA THR A 210 -0.95 7.26 9.67
C THR A 210 -0.49 7.53 11.11
N ASN A 211 -1.31 7.16 12.11
CA ASN A 211 -1.00 7.30 13.53
C ASN A 211 -0.73 5.95 14.22
N ILE A 212 -0.38 4.90 13.47
CA ILE A 212 0.03 3.62 14.10
C ILE A 212 1.36 3.80 14.86
N THR A 213 1.45 3.18 16.03
CA THR A 213 2.61 3.25 16.94
C THR A 213 3.33 1.91 17.08
N SER A 214 2.82 0.86 16.43
CA SER A 214 3.34 -0.51 16.46
C SER A 214 3.02 -1.20 15.15
N ILE A 215 3.81 -2.20 14.78
CA ILE A 215 3.52 -3.07 13.64
C ILE A 215 2.23 -3.87 13.95
N PRO A 216 1.26 -3.97 13.02
CA PRO A 216 0.05 -4.75 13.23
C PRO A 216 0.35 -6.22 13.53
N GLN A 217 -0.37 -6.80 14.48
CA GLN A 217 -0.21 -8.20 14.87
C GLN A 217 -1.06 -9.12 14.00
N GLY A 218 -0.57 -10.34 13.74
CA GLY A 218 -1.32 -11.36 12.99
C GLY A 218 -1.42 -11.08 11.49
N LEU A 219 -0.37 -10.51 10.90
CA LEU A 219 -0.25 -10.33 9.45
C LEU A 219 -0.23 -11.68 8.71
N PRO A 220 -0.76 -11.76 7.47
CA PRO A 220 -0.82 -13.02 6.75
C PRO A 220 0.57 -13.46 6.29
N PRO A 221 0.92 -14.77 6.43
CA PRO A 221 2.25 -15.29 6.07
C PRO A 221 2.53 -15.27 4.56
N SER A 222 1.52 -14.98 3.74
CA SER A 222 1.65 -14.79 2.29
C SER A 222 2.33 -13.47 1.91
N LEU A 223 2.47 -12.52 2.84
CA LEU A 223 3.04 -11.20 2.55
C LEU A 223 4.47 -11.30 2.02
N THR A 224 4.72 -10.54 0.96
CA THR A 224 6.04 -10.33 0.37
C THR A 224 6.52 -8.90 0.60
N GLU A 225 5.61 -7.93 0.69
CA GLU A 225 5.93 -6.52 0.92
C GLU A 225 5.05 -5.92 2.02
N LEU A 226 5.69 -5.33 3.03
CA LEU A 226 5.05 -4.61 4.12
C LEU A 226 5.64 -3.21 4.22
N HIS A 227 4.84 -2.20 3.91
CA HIS A 227 5.22 -0.79 3.94
C HIS A 227 4.44 -0.06 5.03
N LEU A 228 5.17 0.41 6.04
CA LEU A 228 4.68 1.14 7.21
C LEU A 228 5.45 2.46 7.37
N ASP A 229 5.85 3.06 6.26
CA ASP A 229 6.57 4.33 6.18
C ASP A 229 5.75 5.51 6.72
N GLY A 230 6.40 6.52 7.29
CA GLY A 230 5.71 7.77 7.69
C GLY A 230 4.77 7.64 8.89
N ASN A 231 4.96 6.64 9.76
CA ASN A 231 4.11 6.44 10.94
C ASN A 231 4.80 6.89 12.24
N LYS A 232 4.23 6.50 13.38
CA LYS A 232 4.72 6.83 14.73
C LYS A 232 5.25 5.59 15.45
N ILE A 233 5.71 4.58 14.71
CA ILE A 233 6.21 3.32 15.27
C ILE A 233 7.47 3.60 16.10
N SER A 234 7.52 3.12 17.34
CA SER A 234 8.61 3.40 18.28
C SER A 234 9.60 2.24 18.46
N ARG A 235 9.20 1.02 18.11
CA ARG A 235 9.98 -0.22 18.25
C ARG A 235 9.52 -1.25 17.22
N VAL A 236 10.44 -2.09 16.77
CA VAL A 236 10.12 -3.32 16.02
C VAL A 236 10.16 -4.49 16.98
N ASP A 237 9.01 -5.09 17.26
CA ASP A 237 8.90 -6.29 18.10
C ASP A 237 8.99 -7.58 17.29
N ALA A 238 9.57 -8.63 17.88
CA ALA A 238 9.73 -9.89 17.17
C ALA A 238 8.38 -10.59 16.91
N ALA A 239 7.39 -10.39 17.79
CA ALA A 239 6.08 -11.03 17.69
C ALA A 239 5.29 -10.58 16.45
N SER A 240 5.35 -9.29 16.10
CA SER A 240 4.65 -8.72 14.95
C SER A 240 5.12 -9.28 13.62
N LEU A 241 6.39 -9.69 13.53
CA LEU A 241 7.01 -10.25 12.33
C LEU A 241 6.95 -11.78 12.28
N LYS A 242 6.44 -12.43 13.32
CA LYS A 242 6.43 -13.89 13.45
C LYS A 242 5.70 -14.55 12.27
N GLY A 243 6.39 -15.47 11.59
CA GLY A 243 5.81 -16.30 10.52
C GLY A 243 5.75 -15.63 9.15
N LEU A 244 6.28 -14.42 8.99
CA LEU A 244 6.37 -13.71 7.72
C LEU A 244 7.52 -14.24 6.86
N ASN A 245 7.49 -15.54 6.59
CA ASN A 245 8.57 -16.26 5.91
C ASN A 245 8.76 -15.81 4.46
N ASN A 246 7.73 -15.27 3.80
CA ASN A 246 7.80 -14.83 2.41
C ASN A 246 8.14 -13.34 2.26
N LEU A 247 8.30 -12.62 3.37
CA LEU A 247 8.52 -11.17 3.34
C LEU A 247 9.88 -10.88 2.71
N ALA A 248 9.87 -10.17 1.60
CA ALA A 248 11.03 -9.76 0.82
C ALA A 248 11.40 -8.29 1.09
N LYS A 249 10.41 -7.41 1.32
CA LYS A 249 10.63 -5.99 1.60
C LYS A 249 9.88 -5.54 2.85
N LEU A 250 10.60 -4.84 3.73
CA LEU A 250 10.06 -4.23 4.93
C LEU A 250 10.41 -2.73 4.96
N GLY A 251 9.41 -1.91 4.69
CA GLY A 251 9.49 -0.45 4.75
C GLY A 251 9.06 0.08 6.11
N LEU A 252 9.99 0.68 6.85
CA LEU A 252 9.78 1.29 8.17
C LEU A 252 10.40 2.69 8.25
N SER A 253 10.66 3.32 7.10
CA SER A 253 11.27 4.64 7.02
C SER A 253 10.36 5.72 7.63
N PHE A 254 10.93 6.86 8.03
CA PHE A 254 10.18 8.01 8.58
C PHE A 254 9.28 7.62 9.76
N ASN A 255 9.83 6.87 10.71
CA ASN A 255 9.16 6.50 11.96
C ASN A 255 9.92 7.08 13.17
N SER A 256 9.55 6.65 14.38
CA SER A 256 10.25 7.02 15.63
C SER A 256 10.94 5.80 16.27
N ILE A 257 11.38 4.84 15.46
CA ILE A 257 11.92 3.56 15.94
C ILE A 257 13.24 3.81 16.65
N SER A 258 13.28 3.47 17.93
CA SER A 258 14.46 3.60 18.79
C SER A 258 15.22 2.28 18.97
N ALA A 259 14.54 1.14 18.77
CA ALA A 259 15.12 -0.18 18.92
C ALA A 259 14.41 -1.22 18.03
N VAL A 260 15.17 -2.24 17.64
CA VAL A 260 14.69 -3.47 16.99
C VAL A 260 15.00 -4.64 17.93
N ASP A 261 14.00 -5.46 18.25
CA ASP A 261 14.20 -6.62 19.12
C ASP A 261 15.13 -7.64 18.49
N ASN A 262 16.01 -8.21 19.30
CA ASN A 262 16.81 -9.35 18.86
C ASN A 262 15.89 -10.51 18.47
N GLY A 263 16.17 -11.15 17.34
CA GLY A 263 15.33 -12.20 16.77
C GLY A 263 14.21 -11.71 15.85
N SER A 264 13.94 -10.39 15.77
CA SER A 264 12.92 -9.85 14.84
C SER A 264 13.20 -10.24 13.39
N LEU A 265 14.45 -10.04 12.94
CA LEU A 265 14.85 -10.36 11.57
C LEU A 265 14.92 -11.87 11.30
N ALA A 266 15.04 -12.70 12.36
CA ALA A 266 14.99 -14.15 12.20
C ALA A 266 13.59 -14.66 11.85
N ASN A 267 12.55 -13.88 12.14
CA ASN A 267 11.15 -14.19 11.78
C ASN A 267 10.80 -13.85 10.33
N THR A 268 11.69 -13.15 9.62
CA THR A 268 11.57 -12.82 8.19
C THR A 268 12.74 -13.39 7.40
N PRO A 269 12.97 -14.72 7.42
CA PRO A 269 14.22 -15.34 6.96
C PRO A 269 14.60 -15.06 5.50
N HIS A 270 13.64 -14.67 4.65
CA HIS A 270 13.87 -14.35 3.23
C HIS A 270 13.86 -12.84 2.92
N LEU A 271 13.92 -11.98 3.95
CA LEU A 271 13.95 -10.53 3.77
C LEU A 271 15.17 -10.12 2.94
N ARG A 272 14.93 -9.32 1.90
CA ARG A 272 15.96 -8.80 0.97
C ARG A 272 16.21 -7.31 1.17
N GLU A 273 15.17 -6.54 1.43
CA GLU A 273 15.24 -5.09 1.59
C GLU A 273 14.63 -4.65 2.92
N LEU A 274 15.41 -3.92 3.72
CA LEU A 274 15.00 -3.36 5.01
C LEU A 274 15.26 -1.86 5.02
N HIS A 275 14.19 -1.06 5.03
CA HIS A 275 14.29 0.39 5.10
C HIS A 275 13.96 0.84 6.53
N LEU A 276 14.97 1.31 7.25
CA LEU A 276 14.87 1.83 8.61
C LEU A 276 15.46 3.25 8.70
N ASP A 277 15.61 3.92 7.56
CA ASP A 277 16.09 5.29 7.49
C ASP A 277 15.10 6.26 8.13
N ASN A 278 15.57 7.46 8.49
CA ASN A 278 14.74 8.50 9.10
C ASN A 278 14.00 8.00 10.36
N ASN A 279 14.78 7.46 11.31
CA ASN A 279 14.31 6.91 12.58
C ASN A 279 15.19 7.41 13.74
N LYS A 280 15.07 6.78 14.93
CA LYS A 280 15.80 7.15 16.16
C LYS A 280 16.71 6.00 16.65
N LEU A 281 17.15 5.12 15.75
CA LEU A 281 17.98 3.97 16.12
C LEU A 281 19.32 4.46 16.68
N THR A 282 19.75 3.88 17.80
CA THR A 282 21.06 4.20 18.43
C THR A 282 22.17 3.22 18.04
N ARG A 283 21.82 2.10 17.42
CA ARG A 283 22.74 1.05 16.95
C ARG A 283 22.17 0.34 15.74
N VAL A 284 23.02 -0.38 15.02
CA VAL A 284 22.61 -1.26 13.92
C VAL A 284 21.70 -2.38 14.46
N PRO A 285 20.58 -2.73 13.79
CA PRO A 285 19.71 -3.84 14.21
C PRO A 285 20.45 -5.17 14.29
N GLY A 286 20.26 -5.90 15.40
CA GLY A 286 20.87 -7.21 15.59
C GLY A 286 20.33 -8.27 14.63
N GLY A 287 21.17 -9.24 14.28
CA GLY A 287 20.81 -10.39 13.43
C GLY A 287 21.13 -10.24 11.94
N LEU A 288 21.55 -9.06 11.48
CA LEU A 288 21.94 -8.84 10.08
C LEU A 288 23.12 -9.74 9.64
N ALA A 289 24.12 -9.95 10.50
CA ALA A 289 25.23 -10.86 10.23
C ALA A 289 24.79 -12.30 9.92
N GLU A 290 23.83 -12.83 10.69
CA GLU A 290 23.31 -14.19 10.54
C GLU A 290 22.25 -14.31 9.43
N HIS A 291 21.64 -13.20 9.03
CA HIS A 291 20.59 -13.18 8.02
C HIS A 291 21.14 -13.49 6.63
N LYS A 292 20.68 -14.59 6.03
CA LYS A 292 21.23 -15.12 4.77
C LYS A 292 20.79 -14.37 3.52
N TYR A 293 19.61 -13.76 3.52
CA TYR A 293 18.99 -13.21 2.30
C TYR A 293 18.96 -11.69 2.22
N ILE A 294 19.40 -10.98 3.28
CA ILE A 294 19.33 -9.51 3.31
C ILE A 294 20.38 -8.94 2.37
N GLN A 295 19.99 -8.00 1.51
CA GLN A 295 20.86 -7.40 0.48
C GLN A 295 20.88 -5.87 0.58
N VAL A 296 19.74 -5.26 0.91
CA VAL A 296 19.60 -3.80 1.05
C VAL A 296 19.19 -3.46 2.48
N VAL A 297 19.97 -2.58 3.12
CA VAL A 297 19.71 -2.10 4.49
C VAL A 297 19.92 -0.59 4.54
N TYR A 298 18.83 0.16 4.65
CA TYR A 298 18.90 1.61 4.80
C TYR A 298 18.78 2.03 6.26
N LEU A 299 19.82 2.70 6.75
CA LEU A 299 19.95 3.18 8.13
C LEU A 299 20.37 4.65 8.20
N HIS A 300 20.40 5.35 7.05
CA HIS A 300 20.71 6.77 7.03
C HIS A 300 19.69 7.59 7.85
N ASN A 301 20.09 8.78 8.30
CA ASN A 301 19.23 9.64 9.12
C ASN A 301 18.69 8.93 10.38
N ASN A 302 19.60 8.36 11.17
CA ASN A 302 19.34 7.78 12.48
C ASN A 302 20.27 8.41 13.53
N ASN A 303 20.33 7.83 14.74
CA ASN A 303 21.21 8.27 15.83
C ASN A 303 22.27 7.21 16.17
N ILE A 304 22.74 6.45 15.17
CA ILE A 304 23.72 5.36 15.34
C ILE A 304 25.10 5.96 15.65
N SER A 305 25.61 5.72 16.86
CA SER A 305 26.90 6.27 17.31
C SER A 305 28.07 5.31 17.17
N VAL A 306 27.81 4.01 17.08
CA VAL A 306 28.85 2.97 16.97
C VAL A 306 28.38 1.90 16.01
N VAL A 307 29.29 1.41 15.16
CA VAL A 307 29.09 0.26 14.28
C VAL A 307 30.13 -0.81 14.62
N GLY A 308 29.67 -1.97 15.08
CA GLY A 308 30.51 -3.09 15.45
C GLY A 308 31.03 -3.87 14.25
N SER A 309 32.19 -4.53 14.41
CA SER A 309 32.85 -5.28 13.34
C SER A 309 32.04 -6.48 12.83
N SER A 310 31.03 -6.94 13.58
CA SER A 310 30.13 -8.04 13.18
C SER A 310 28.67 -7.63 13.10
N ASP A 311 28.38 -6.33 12.94
CA ASP A 311 27.00 -5.87 12.80
C ASP A 311 26.38 -6.32 11.46
N PHE A 312 27.14 -6.25 10.37
CA PHE A 312 26.68 -6.61 9.03
C PHE A 312 27.16 -7.98 8.54
N CYS A 313 28.39 -8.35 8.89
CA CYS A 313 29.04 -9.57 8.40
C CYS A 313 29.32 -10.55 9.54
N PRO A 314 29.09 -11.87 9.34
CA PRO A 314 29.39 -12.88 10.36
C PRO A 314 30.91 -13.03 10.56
N PRO A 315 31.40 -13.41 11.76
CA PRO A 315 32.84 -13.52 12.05
C PRO A 315 33.63 -14.33 11.01
N GLY A 316 33.07 -15.46 10.56
CA GLY A 316 33.62 -16.27 9.47
C GLY A 316 32.95 -15.98 8.12
N HIS A 317 33.65 -16.32 7.03
CA HIS A 317 33.06 -16.25 5.70
C HIS A 317 31.91 -17.26 5.56
N ASN A 318 30.73 -16.78 5.17
CA ASN A 318 29.53 -17.60 5.01
C ASN A 318 29.08 -17.56 3.54
N THR A 319 29.39 -18.61 2.79
CA THR A 319 29.06 -18.73 1.35
C THR A 319 27.55 -18.76 1.07
N LYS A 320 26.72 -19.03 2.10
CA LYS A 320 25.25 -19.03 1.99
C LYS A 320 24.64 -17.65 2.23
N LYS A 321 25.41 -16.67 2.70
CA LYS A 321 24.93 -15.30 2.91
C LYS A 321 25.03 -14.52 1.60
N ALA A 322 23.92 -13.94 1.16
CA ALA A 322 23.87 -13.03 0.04
C ALA A 322 24.75 -11.79 0.31
N SER A 323 25.47 -11.33 -0.71
CA SER A 323 26.21 -10.08 -0.63
C SER A 323 25.24 -8.90 -0.53
N TYR A 324 25.58 -7.91 0.29
CA TYR A 324 24.86 -6.64 0.29
C TYR A 324 25.06 -5.93 -1.04
N SER A 325 23.96 -5.39 -1.57
CA SER A 325 23.91 -4.51 -2.75
C SER A 325 23.73 -3.03 -2.38
N GLY A 326 23.25 -2.75 -1.16
CA GLY A 326 23.11 -1.38 -0.66
C GLY A 326 23.08 -1.31 0.87
N VAL A 327 23.97 -0.53 1.47
CA VAL A 327 23.97 -0.18 2.89
C VAL A 327 24.17 1.33 3.01
N SER A 328 23.24 2.01 3.65
CA SER A 328 23.34 3.46 3.88
C SER A 328 23.44 3.79 5.36
N LEU A 329 24.45 4.56 5.73
CA LEU A 329 24.73 5.01 7.10
C LEU A 329 25.01 6.50 7.20
N PHE A 330 24.97 7.24 6.08
CA PHE A 330 25.12 8.69 6.09
C PHE A 330 24.09 9.38 7.01
N SER A 331 24.40 10.60 7.47
CA SER A 331 23.55 11.32 8.41
C SER A 331 23.28 10.55 9.72
N ASN A 332 24.31 9.88 10.25
CA ASN A 332 24.36 9.36 11.61
C ASN A 332 25.51 10.03 12.38
N PRO A 333 25.50 9.99 13.73
CA PRO A 333 26.62 10.47 14.53
C PRO A 333 27.96 9.78 14.22
N VAL A 334 27.95 8.47 13.93
CA VAL A 334 29.16 7.71 13.58
C VAL A 334 29.81 8.24 12.31
N GLN A 335 31.12 8.47 12.37
CA GLN A 335 31.94 8.95 11.25
C GLN A 335 32.59 7.77 10.51
N TYR A 336 32.91 7.96 9.22
CA TYR A 336 33.45 6.88 8.39
C TYR A 336 34.77 6.29 8.92
N TRP A 337 35.61 7.10 9.57
CA TRP A 337 36.90 6.66 10.13
C TRP A 337 36.77 5.88 11.45
N GLU A 338 35.60 5.90 12.09
CA GLU A 338 35.32 5.12 13.30
C GLU A 338 34.90 3.68 12.96
N ILE A 339 34.52 3.42 11.71
CA ILE A 339 34.08 2.11 11.24
C ILE A 339 35.29 1.30 10.77
N GLN A 340 35.58 0.19 11.45
CA GLN A 340 36.67 -0.70 11.05
C GLN A 340 36.42 -1.25 9.63
N PRO A 341 37.42 -1.29 8.73
CA PRO A 341 37.26 -1.84 7.38
C PRO A 341 36.73 -3.28 7.35
N SER A 342 37.06 -4.07 8.37
CA SER A 342 36.60 -5.46 8.54
C SER A 342 35.07 -5.58 8.70
N THR A 343 34.37 -4.52 9.10
CA THR A 343 32.91 -4.46 9.29
C THR A 343 32.15 -4.90 8.04
N PHE A 344 32.63 -4.52 6.86
CA PHE A 344 32.00 -4.81 5.57
C PHE A 344 32.74 -5.89 4.77
N ARG A 345 33.50 -6.78 5.42
CA ARG A 345 34.29 -7.85 4.77
C ARG A 345 33.51 -8.79 3.85
N CYS A 346 32.18 -8.84 3.98
CA CYS A 346 31.27 -9.64 3.16
C CYS A 346 30.60 -8.84 2.03
N VAL A 347 31.02 -7.60 1.78
CA VAL A 347 30.54 -6.72 0.70
C VAL A 347 31.64 -6.57 -0.34
N TYR A 348 31.40 -7.07 -1.56
CA TYR A 348 32.40 -7.06 -2.64
C TYR A 348 32.35 -5.81 -3.53
N VAL A 349 31.26 -5.04 -3.44
CA VAL A 349 31.03 -3.85 -4.27
C VAL A 349 31.12 -2.62 -3.39
N ARG A 350 32.20 -1.84 -3.53
CA ARG A 350 32.42 -0.63 -2.70
C ARG A 350 31.28 0.39 -2.82
N SER A 351 30.70 0.55 -4.02
CA SER A 351 29.58 1.47 -4.26
C SER A 351 28.27 1.05 -3.58
N ALA A 352 28.18 -0.17 -3.04
CA ALA A 352 27.06 -0.59 -2.22
C ALA A 352 27.02 0.15 -0.87
N ILE A 353 28.16 0.66 -0.38
CA ILE A 353 28.26 1.26 0.96
C ILE A 353 28.25 2.79 0.85
N GLN A 354 27.23 3.41 1.46
CA GLN A 354 27.01 4.86 1.44
C GLN A 354 27.16 5.44 2.86
N LEU A 355 28.36 5.89 3.23
CA LEU A 355 28.66 6.46 4.56
C LEU A 355 28.51 7.98 4.65
N GLY A 356 28.32 8.67 3.51
CA GLY A 356 28.30 10.13 3.45
C GLY A 356 29.69 10.71 3.16
N ASN A 357 29.72 11.79 2.38
CA ASN A 357 30.91 12.45 1.80
C ASN A 357 32.03 11.49 1.33
N TYR A 358 31.74 10.76 0.25
CA TYR A 358 32.72 10.61 -0.82
C TYR A 358 32.78 11.93 -1.59
N LYS A 359 33.57 12.86 -1.09
CA LYS A 359 34.17 13.93 -1.89
C LYS A 359 35.67 13.88 -1.67
#